data_AF-A0A9R0TR54-F1
#
_entry.id   AF-A0A9R0TR54-F1
#
_cell.length_a   1.000
_cell.length_b   1.000
_cell.length_c   1.000
_cell.angle_alpha   90.00
_cell.angle_beta   90.00
_cell.angle_gamma   90.00
#
_symmetry.space_group_name_H-M   'P 1'
#
loop_
_entity.id
_entity.type
_entity.pdbx_description
1 polymer ?
#
loop_
_entity_poly.entity_id
_entity_poly.type
_entity_poly.pdbx_seq_one_letter_code
_entity_poly.pdbx_strand_id
1 'polypeptide(L)'
;MTLLLGPPGAGKTSLLLALAGTLPSSLKMSGDIIYNGHTMDEFVPRRSAAYVSQHDLHMAELTVRETVNFSAKCQGIGHRFDLLMELSRREKEENIKPDPEIDIYLKAAATGEQKAEVVTNHILKSWGWISVPIHW
;
A
#
# COMPACT_ATOMS: atom_id res chain seq x y z
N MET A 1 -13.66 10.42 5.69
CA MET A 1 -12.77 10.40 6.86
C MET A 1 -13.62 10.12 8.09
N THR A 2 -13.22 9.19 8.94
CA THR A 2 -14.00 8.75 10.11
C THR A 2 -13.16 8.90 11.36
N LEU A 3 -13.74 9.43 12.43
CA LEU A 3 -13.08 9.64 13.73
C LEU A 3 -13.68 8.70 14.77
N LEU A 4 -12.82 7.95 15.48
CA LEU A 4 -13.22 7.01 16.54
C LEU A 4 -12.74 7.53 17.90
N LEU A 5 -13.68 7.93 18.77
CA LEU A 5 -13.41 8.47 20.10
C LEU A 5 -13.98 7.57 21.20
N GLY A 6 -13.32 7.55 22.36
CA GLY A 6 -13.76 6.80 23.52
C GLY A 6 -12.69 6.78 24.62
N PRO A 7 -13.06 6.49 25.89
CA PRO A 7 -12.11 6.45 27.00
C PRO A 7 -11.03 5.36 26.82
N PRO A 8 -9.94 5.40 27.59
CA PRO A 8 -8.99 4.29 27.67
C PRO A 8 -9.72 2.97 27.94
N GLY A 9 -9.32 1.89 27.26
CA GLY A 9 -9.97 0.58 27.39
C GLY A 9 -11.26 0.37 26.57
N ALA A 10 -11.79 1.39 25.89
CA ALA A 10 -13.00 1.26 25.06
C ALA A 10 -12.85 0.40 23.79
N GLY A 11 -11.73 -0.30 23.60
CA GLY A 11 -11.53 -1.21 22.45
C GLY A 11 -11.18 -0.55 21.12
N LYS A 12 -10.89 0.76 21.08
CA LYS A 12 -10.56 1.49 19.83
C LYS A 12 -9.45 0.83 19.03
N THR A 13 -8.32 0.52 19.69
CA THR A 13 -7.18 -0.15 19.06
C THR A 13 -7.56 -1.55 18.58
N SER A 14 -8.29 -2.31 19.39
CA SER A 14 -8.77 -3.65 19.01
C SER A 14 -9.68 -3.60 17.78
N LEU A 15 -10.57 -2.62 17.69
CA LEU A 15 -11.43 -2.42 16.52
C LEU A 15 -10.61 -2.11 15.26
N LEU A 16 -9.65 -1.19 15.35
CA LEU A 16 -8.79 -0.84 14.20
C LEU A 16 -7.92 -2.02 13.75
N LEU A 17 -7.42 -2.83 14.69
CA LEU A 17 -6.66 -4.05 14.38
C LEU A 17 -7.56 -5.13 13.73
N ALA A 18 -8.81 -5.27 14.19
CA ALA A 18 -9.77 -6.18 13.57
C ALA A 18 -10.08 -5.78 12.12
N LEU A 19 -10.31 -4.49 11.87
CA LEU A 19 -10.49 -3.94 10.52
C LEU A 19 -9.24 -4.15 9.65
N ALA A 20 -8.03 -4.01 10.19
CA ALA A 20 -6.81 -4.29 9.44
C ALA A 20 -6.52 -5.80 9.23
N GLY A 21 -7.33 -6.70 9.80
CA GLY A 21 -7.08 -8.15 9.76
C GLY A 21 -5.83 -8.58 10.56
N THR A 22 -5.43 -7.78 11.56
CA THR A 22 -4.25 -7.99 12.39
C THR A 22 -4.59 -8.17 13.87
N LEU A 23 -5.85 -8.48 14.20
CA LEU A 23 -6.27 -8.75 15.57
C LEU A 23 -5.49 -9.95 16.14
N PRO A 24 -4.87 -9.82 17.33
CA PRO A 24 -4.19 -10.93 18.00
C PRO A 24 -5.11 -12.12 18.27
N SER A 25 -4.60 -13.35 18.11
CA SER A 25 -5.36 -14.58 18.36
C SER A 25 -5.81 -14.78 19.81
N SER A 26 -5.22 -14.04 20.75
CA SER A 26 -5.64 -14.02 22.15
C SER A 26 -6.97 -13.28 22.38
N LEU A 27 -7.41 -12.47 21.42
CA LEU A 27 -8.67 -11.73 21.47
C LEU A 27 -9.75 -12.47 20.68
N LYS A 28 -10.96 -12.49 21.21
CA LYS A 28 -12.14 -13.05 20.53
C LYS A 28 -12.89 -11.94 19.81
N MET A 29 -13.32 -12.22 18.58
CA MET A 29 -14.20 -11.36 17.79
C MET A 29 -15.51 -12.10 17.54
N SER A 30 -16.61 -11.34 17.49
CA SER A 30 -17.94 -11.82 17.12
C SER A 30 -18.59 -10.84 16.17
N GLY A 31 -19.44 -11.33 15.27
CA GLY A 31 -20.02 -10.55 14.18
C GLY A 31 -19.12 -10.57 12.94
N ASP A 32 -19.61 -9.94 11.87
CA ASP A 32 -18.98 -9.97 10.55
C ASP A 32 -18.40 -8.61 10.16
N ILE A 33 -17.28 -8.64 9.43
CA ILE A 33 -16.69 -7.46 8.81
C ILE A 33 -16.77 -7.63 7.30
N ILE A 34 -17.39 -6.66 6.63
CA ILE A 34 -17.63 -6.68 5.19
C ILE A 34 -16.93 -5.47 4.56
N TYR A 35 -16.08 -5.72 3.57
CA TYR A 35 -15.38 -4.72 2.77
C TYR A 35 -15.99 -4.67 1.37
N ASN A 36 -16.69 -3.58 1.04
CA ASN A 36 -17.31 -3.40 -0.27
C ASN A 36 -18.18 -4.60 -0.74
N GLY A 37 -18.89 -5.24 0.20
CA GLY A 37 -19.72 -6.42 -0.08
C GLY A 37 -19.00 -7.77 0.04
N HIS A 38 -17.69 -7.78 0.27
CA HIS A 38 -16.88 -9.00 0.43
C HIS A 38 -16.53 -9.27 1.89
N THR A 39 -16.65 -10.53 2.32
CA THR A 39 -16.20 -10.95 3.64
C THR A 39 -14.68 -11.09 3.70
N MET A 40 -14.12 -11.08 4.92
CA MET A 40 -12.65 -11.08 5.13
C MET A 40 -11.94 -12.33 4.62
N ASP A 41 -12.66 -13.43 4.39
CA ASP A 41 -12.15 -14.68 3.82
C ASP A 41 -12.11 -14.69 2.29
N GLU A 42 -12.81 -13.77 1.62
CA GLU A 42 -12.80 -13.64 0.16
C GLU A 42 -11.56 -12.92 -0.39
N PHE A 43 -10.77 -12.28 0.47
CA PHE A 43 -9.56 -11.55 0.09
C PHE A 43 -8.49 -11.59 1.19
N VAL A 44 -7.40 -10.82 1.02
CA VAL A 44 -6.35 -10.69 2.03
C VAL A 44 -6.45 -9.30 2.68
N PRO A 45 -7.09 -9.15 3.86
CA PRO A 45 -7.35 -7.84 4.47
C PRO A 45 -6.10 -6.99 4.69
N ARG A 46 -5.00 -7.64 5.08
CA ARG A 46 -3.70 -6.98 5.33
C ARG A 46 -3.07 -6.34 4.08
N ARG A 47 -3.56 -6.67 2.88
CA ARG A 47 -3.15 -6.02 1.62
C ARG A 47 -4.01 -4.81 1.27
N SER A 48 -5.20 -4.70 1.85
CA SER A 48 -6.18 -3.65 1.54
C SER A 48 -6.29 -2.60 2.65
N ALA A 49 -6.02 -3.00 3.90
CA ALA A 49 -6.08 -2.15 5.07
C ALA A 49 -4.78 -2.28 5.88
N ALA A 50 -4.25 -1.14 6.32
CA ALA A 50 -3.06 -1.06 7.17
C ALA A 50 -3.40 -0.34 8.47
N TYR A 51 -2.92 -0.89 9.59
CA TYR A 51 -2.97 -0.23 10.89
C TYR A 51 -1.62 0.45 11.16
N VAL A 52 -1.65 1.75 11.48
CA VAL A 52 -0.48 2.50 11.94
C VAL A 52 -0.55 2.59 13.45
N SER A 53 0.49 2.07 14.10
CA SER A 53 0.64 2.04 15.55
C SER A 53 0.80 3.45 16.13
N GLN A 54 0.43 3.63 17.39
CA GLN A 54 0.69 4.87 18.12
C GLN A 54 2.20 5.12 18.34
N HIS A 55 2.98 4.04 18.42
CA HIS A 55 4.43 4.10 18.48
C HIS A 55 5.01 3.99 17.07
N ASP A 56 5.94 4.87 16.75
CA ASP A 56 6.63 4.83 15.46
C ASP A 56 7.57 3.63 15.40
N LEU A 57 7.38 2.79 14.39
CA LEU A 57 8.25 1.66 14.07
C LEU A 57 9.09 2.01 12.84
N HIS A 58 10.03 2.94 12.99
CA HIS A 58 10.93 3.36 11.93
C HIS A 58 12.36 2.85 12.20
N MET A 59 13.07 2.47 11.14
CA MET A 59 14.50 2.19 11.20
C MET A 59 15.24 3.52 11.11
N ALA A 60 15.89 3.93 12.21
CA ALA A 60 16.52 5.24 12.31
C ALA A 60 17.69 5.44 11.32
N GLU A 61 18.26 4.33 10.83
CA GLU A 61 19.37 4.31 9.90
C GLU A 61 18.96 4.59 8.45
N LEU A 62 17.66 4.52 8.13
CA LEU A 62 17.16 4.72 6.77
C LEU A 62 16.67 6.15 6.57
N THR A 63 17.09 6.78 5.48
CA THR A 63 16.46 8.01 4.99
C THR A 63 15.00 7.77 4.59
N VAL A 64 14.21 8.84 4.45
CA VAL A 64 12.82 8.73 3.97
C VAL A 64 12.74 8.05 2.60
N ARG A 65 13.65 8.39 1.68
CA ARG A 65 13.73 7.76 0.37
C ARG A 65 14.00 6.25 0.47
N GLU A 66 14.96 5.86 1.31
CA GLU A 66 15.30 4.44 1.51
C GLU A 66 14.15 3.67 2.17
N THR A 67 13.46 4.29 3.14
CA THR A 67 12.30 3.70 3.82
C THR A 67 11.13 3.46 2.85
N VAL A 68 10.83 4.43 1.99
CA VAL A 68 9.78 4.28 0.96
C VAL A 68 10.19 3.22 -0.07
N ASN A 69 11.44 3.22 -0.52
CA ASN A 69 11.94 2.22 -1.47
C ASN A 69 11.93 0.80 -0.90
N PHE A 70 12.32 0.65 0.37
CA PHE A 70 12.24 -0.61 1.09
C PHE A 70 10.80 -1.10 1.17
N SER A 71 9.87 -0.22 1.57
CA SER A 71 8.44 -0.53 1.65
C SER A 71 7.88 -0.95 0.29
N ALA A 72 8.24 -0.24 -0.79
CA ALA A 72 7.83 -0.57 -2.15
C ALA A 72 8.31 -1.97 -2.58
N LYS A 73 9.54 -2.37 -2.22
CA LYS A 73 10.05 -3.72 -2.47
C LYS A 73 9.30 -4.79 -1.67
N CYS A 74 9.00 -4.52 -0.39
CA CYS A 74 8.31 -5.46 0.49
C CYS A 74 6.84 -5.70 0.14
N GLN A 75 6.14 -4.71 -0.43
CA GLN A 75 4.74 -4.84 -0.82
C GLN A 75 4.50 -5.82 -1.98
N GLY A 76 5.56 -6.43 -2.53
CA GLY A 76 5.46 -7.50 -3.50
C GLY A 76 4.98 -6.96 -4.83
N ILE A 77 5.91 -6.46 -5.63
CA ILE A 77 5.56 -5.87 -6.93
C ILE A 77 5.31 -6.96 -8.00
N GLY A 78 5.69 -8.22 -7.73
CA GLY A 78 5.61 -9.38 -8.63
C GLY A 78 4.25 -9.61 -9.31
N HIS A 79 3.19 -9.88 -8.54
CA HIS A 79 1.87 -10.22 -9.11
C HIS A 79 1.19 -9.04 -9.81
N ARG A 80 1.54 -7.80 -9.43
CA ARG A 80 1.06 -6.61 -10.14
C ARG A 80 1.72 -6.50 -11.52
N PHE A 81 2.98 -6.91 -11.69
CA PHE A 81 3.64 -6.84 -13.00
C PHE A 81 3.04 -7.77 -14.04
N ASP A 82 2.77 -9.03 -13.67
CA ASP A 82 2.16 -9.97 -14.61
C ASP A 82 0.81 -9.45 -15.09
N LEU A 83 0.04 -8.85 -14.18
CA LEU A 83 -1.23 -8.20 -14.46
C LEU A 83 -1.08 -6.94 -15.33
N LEU A 84 -0.08 -6.10 -15.06
CA LEU A 84 0.18 -4.88 -15.85
C LEU A 84 0.72 -5.20 -17.26
N MET A 85 1.56 -6.24 -17.39
CA MET A 85 2.03 -6.75 -18.67
C MET A 85 0.86 -7.31 -19.49
N GLU A 86 -0.01 -8.09 -18.85
CA GLU A 86 -1.20 -8.65 -19.50
C GLU A 86 -2.22 -7.56 -19.88
N LEU A 87 -2.41 -6.56 -19.03
CA LEU A 87 -3.24 -5.38 -19.35
C LEU A 87 -2.68 -4.63 -20.56
N SER A 88 -1.38 -4.31 -20.56
CA SER A 88 -0.74 -3.61 -21.68
C SER A 88 -0.82 -4.40 -22.99
N ARG A 89 -0.73 -5.73 -22.93
CA ARG A 89 -0.95 -6.61 -24.09
C ARG A 89 -2.37 -6.49 -24.64
N ARG A 90 -3.39 -6.56 -23.77
CA ARG A 90 -4.81 -6.46 -24.17
C ARG A 90 -5.20 -5.09 -24.70
N GLU A 91 -4.72 -4.02 -24.07
CA GLU A 91 -4.94 -2.66 -24.55
C GLU A 91 -4.43 -2.47 -25.99
N LYS A 92 -3.29 -3.09 -26.32
CA LYS A 92 -2.74 -3.09 -27.67
C LYS A 92 -3.60 -3.89 -28.66
N GLU A 93 -4.13 -5.04 -28.24
CA GLU A 93 -5.01 -5.89 -29.07
C GLU A 93 -6.35 -5.23 -29.36
N GLU A 94 -6.91 -4.54 -28.37
CA GLU A 94 -8.18 -3.81 -28.48
C GLU A 94 -8.00 -2.39 -29.04
N ASN A 95 -6.78 -2.01 -29.42
CA ASN A 95 -6.42 -0.68 -29.92
C ASN A 95 -6.88 0.48 -29.00
N ILE A 96 -6.88 0.23 -27.70
CA ILE A 96 -7.18 1.19 -26.65
C ILE A 96 -5.93 2.06 -26.47
N LYS A 97 -6.11 3.39 -26.48
CA LYS A 97 -5.05 4.36 -26.18
C LYS A 97 -5.19 4.83 -24.74
N PRO A 98 -4.30 4.40 -23.82
CA PRO A 98 -4.33 4.89 -22.45
C PRO A 98 -3.86 6.34 -22.39
N ASP A 99 -4.10 6.99 -21.25
CA ASP A 99 -3.50 8.28 -20.96
C ASP A 99 -1.95 8.17 -21.06
N PRO A 100 -1.26 9.11 -21.75
CA PRO A 100 0.17 9.02 -21.97
C PRO A 100 1.01 8.98 -20.69
N GLU A 101 0.61 9.71 -19.64
CA GLU A 101 1.36 9.74 -18.38
C GLU A 101 1.19 8.41 -17.62
N ILE A 102 -0.03 7.88 -17.59
CA ILE A 102 -0.35 6.58 -16.99
C ILE A 102 0.39 5.46 -17.73
N ASP A 103 0.36 5.47 -19.08
CA ASP A 103 1.03 4.47 -19.93
C ASP A 103 2.55 4.44 -19.72
N ILE A 104 3.19 5.62 -19.64
CA ILE A 104 4.63 5.73 -19.34
C ILE A 104 4.93 5.15 -17.96
N TYR A 105 4.15 5.48 -16.94
CA TYR A 105 4.33 4.95 -15.59
C TYR A 105 4.13 3.42 -15.56
N LEU A 106 3.08 2.92 -16.22
CA LEU A 106 2.75 1.49 -16.30
C LEU A 106 3.91 0.70 -16.91
N LYS A 107 4.43 1.19 -18.04
CA LYS A 107 5.54 0.58 -18.77
C LYS A 107 6.84 0.64 -17.96
N ALA A 108 7.16 1.79 -17.37
CA ALA A 108 8.34 1.95 -16.52
C ALA A 108 8.31 1.02 -15.30
N ALA A 109 7.13 0.83 -14.70
CA ALA A 109 6.95 -0.14 -13.63
C ALA A 109 7.14 -1.60 -14.13
N ALA A 110 6.63 -1.94 -15.31
CA ALA A 110 6.66 -3.31 -15.84
C ALA A 110 8.06 -3.78 -16.30
N THR A 111 8.87 -2.92 -16.93
CA THR A 111 10.06 -3.35 -17.70
C THR A 111 11.44 -3.00 -17.12
N GLY A 112 11.55 -2.12 -16.12
CA GLY A 112 12.86 -1.69 -15.59
C GLY A 112 13.54 -2.68 -14.62
N GLU A 113 14.86 -2.59 -14.45
CA GLU A 113 15.59 -3.26 -13.35
C GLU A 113 15.32 -2.59 -11.98
N GLN A 114 14.90 -1.33 -11.97
CA GLN A 114 14.70 -0.49 -10.77
C GLN A 114 13.21 -0.21 -10.48
N LYS A 115 12.39 -1.26 -10.44
CA LYS A 115 10.92 -1.15 -10.40
C LYS A 115 10.38 -0.46 -9.14
N ALA A 116 11.01 -0.70 -7.99
CA ALA A 116 10.66 -0.04 -6.73
C ALA A 116 11.03 1.46 -6.73
N GLU A 117 12.03 1.86 -7.53
CA GLU A 117 12.50 3.23 -7.60
C GLU A 117 11.51 4.13 -8.33
N VAL A 118 10.87 3.62 -9.38
CA VAL A 118 9.79 4.34 -10.10
C VAL A 118 8.63 4.66 -9.16
N VAL A 119 8.19 3.66 -8.38
CA VAL A 119 7.12 3.82 -7.38
C VAL A 119 7.55 4.82 -6.29
N THR A 120 8.79 4.71 -5.80
CA THR A 120 9.34 5.60 -4.79
C THR A 120 9.39 7.05 -5.28
N ASN A 121 9.90 7.27 -6.49
CA ASN A 121 9.98 8.60 -7.08
C ASN A 121 8.61 9.21 -7.29
N HIS A 122 7.63 8.41 -7.71
CA HIS A 122 6.25 8.86 -7.85
C HIS A 122 5.66 9.29 -6.49
N ILE A 123 5.76 8.44 -5.46
CA ILE A 123 5.28 8.75 -4.10
C ILE A 123 5.92 10.03 -3.56
N LEU A 124 7.25 10.14 -3.64
CA LEU A 124 7.97 11.31 -3.13
C LEU A 124 7.58 12.58 -3.88
N LYS A 125 7.40 12.50 -5.21
CA LYS A 125 6.95 13.63 -6.02
C LYS A 125 5.53 14.07 -5.62
N SER A 126 4.60 13.14 -5.41
CA SER A 126 3.24 13.44 -4.97
C SER A 126 3.20 14.11 -3.59
N TRP A 127 4.16 13.82 -2.72
CA TRP A 127 4.30 14.49 -1.42
C TRP A 127 5.00 15.84 -1.50
N GLY A 128 5.52 16.24 -2.67
CA GLY A 128 6.29 17.47 -2.85
C GLY A 128 7.75 17.36 -2.39
N TRP A 129 8.24 16.14 -2.13
CA TRP A 129 9.59 15.88 -1.64
C TRP A 129 10.54 15.62 -2.82
N ILE A 130 10.89 16.70 -3.52
CA ILE A 130 11.93 16.66 -4.57
C ILE A 130 13.27 16.96 -3.90
N SER A 131 14.10 15.91 -3.76
CA SER A 131 15.53 15.91 -3.44
C SER A 131 16.06 17.12 -2.66
N VAL A 132 15.67 17.22 -1.38
CA VAL A 132 16.44 17.99 -0.40
C VAL A 132 17.10 16.96 0.52
N PRO A 133 18.44 16.90 0.61
CA PRO A 133 19.10 16.03 1.56
C PRO A 133 18.81 16.58 2.95
N ILE A 134 17.90 15.92 3.67
CA ILE A 134 17.70 16.17 5.09
C ILE A 134 18.81 15.38 5.80
N HIS A 135 19.90 16.06 6.10
CA HIS A 135 20.85 15.61 7.11
C HIS A 135 20.21 15.87 8.47
N TRP A 136 20.10 14.82 9.28
CA TRP A 136 19.78 14.92 10.71
C TRP A 136 20.91 15.63 11.47
#